data_AF-A0A328W8L9-F1
#
_entry.id   AF-A0A328W8L9-F1
#
_cell.length_a   1.000
_cell.length_b   1.000
_cell.length_c   1.000
_cell.angle_alpha   90.00
_cell.angle_beta   90.00
_cell.angle_gamma   90.00
#
_symmetry.space_group_name_H-M   'P 1'
#
loop_
_entity.id
_entity.type
_entity.pdbx_description
1 polymer ?
#
loop_
_entity_poly.entity_id
_entity_poly.type
_entity_poly.pdbx_seq_one_letter_code
_entity_poly.pdbx_strand_id
1 'polypeptide(L)'
;MSDVMGLLVIAGIVAGAAAALFLSIFRKSTLHLLLLSIHSALVGIGLILLSYAVQGSEVLLFMGTCALLFGVFLSVKAFMQKD
;
A
#
# COMPACT_ATOMS: atom_id res chain seq x y z
N MET A 1 -20.29 4.73 -19.57
CA MET A 1 -20.23 4.32 -18.14
C MET A 1 -19.87 2.84 -17.97
N SER A 2 -20.19 1.92 -18.89
CA SER A 2 -19.82 0.49 -18.76
C SER A 2 -18.32 0.20 -18.93
N ASP A 3 -17.61 0.92 -19.80
CA ASP A 3 -16.18 0.66 -20.06
C ASP A 3 -15.30 1.02 -18.84
N VAL A 4 -15.60 2.13 -18.18
CA VAL A 4 -14.87 2.58 -16.98
C VAL A 4 -15.06 1.59 -15.83
N MET A 5 -16.27 1.04 -15.69
CA MET A 5 -16.59 0.05 -14.65
C MET A 5 -15.87 -1.28 -14.90
N GLY A 6 -15.83 -1.75 -16.15
CA GLY A 6 -15.07 -2.95 -16.52
C GLY A 6 -13.56 -2.78 -16.30
N LEU A 7 -13.03 -1.60 -16.63
CA LEU A 7 -11.62 -1.27 -16.42
C LEU A 7 -11.26 -1.20 -14.93
N LEU A 8 -12.16 -0.68 -14.09
CA LEU A 8 -12.01 -0.64 -12.63
C LEU A 8 -12.00 -2.04 -12.01
N VAL A 9 -12.85 -2.95 -12.50
CA VAL A 9 -12.88 -4.35 -12.06
C VAL A 9 -11.58 -5.06 -12.42
N ILE A 10 -11.11 -4.89 -13.67
CA ILE A 10 -9.85 -5.48 -14.12
C ILE A 10 -8.68 -4.91 -13.31
N ALA A 11 -8.63 -3.59 -13.10
CA ALA A 11 -7.61 -2.94 -12.29
C ALA A 11 -7.64 -3.44 -10.83
N GLY A 12 -8.83 -3.63 -10.25
CA GLY A 12 -8.99 -4.18 -8.91
C GLY A 12 -8.51 -5.64 -8.79
N ILE A 13 -8.81 -6.48 -9.78
CA ILE A 13 -8.35 -7.88 -9.82
C ILE A 13 -6.83 -7.94 -9.98
N VAL A 14 -6.26 -7.14 -10.89
CA VAL A 14 -4.81 -7.06 -11.10
C VAL A 14 -4.09 -6.55 -9.84
N ALA A 15 -4.61 -5.49 -9.21
CA ALA A 15 -4.09 -4.97 -7.96
C ALA A 15 -4.17 -6.00 -6.83
N GLY A 16 -5.29 -6.73 -6.73
CA GLY A 16 -5.50 -7.80 -5.76
C GLY A 16 -4.54 -8.98 -5.97
N ALA A 17 -4.36 -9.42 -7.21
CA ALA A 17 -3.42 -10.50 -7.56
C ALA A 17 -1.97 -10.09 -7.30
N ALA A 18 -1.59 -8.85 -7.65
CA ALA A 18 -0.26 -8.32 -7.36
C ALA A 18 -0.01 -8.23 -5.85
N ALA A 19 -0.99 -7.76 -5.07
CA ALA A 19 -0.91 -7.74 -3.61
C ALA A 19 -0.78 -9.16 -3.03
N ALA A 20 -1.54 -10.14 -3.53
CA ALA A 20 -1.45 -11.53 -3.10
C ALA A 20 -0.09 -12.17 -3.42
N LEU A 21 0.46 -11.93 -4.61
CA LEU A 21 1.79 -12.38 -5.01
C LEU A 21 2.88 -11.76 -4.13
N PHE A 22 2.80 -10.45 -3.88
CA PHE A 22 3.68 -9.76 -2.93
C PHE A 22 3.59 -10.44 -1.56
N LEU A 23 2.37 -10.58 -1.03
CA LEU A 23 2.16 -11.21 0.27
C LEU A 23 2.65 -12.65 0.32
N SER A 24 2.62 -13.40 -0.78
CA SER A 24 3.13 -14.78 -0.87
C SER A 24 4.66 -14.84 -0.89
N ILE A 25 5.31 -14.00 -1.69
CA ILE A 25 6.78 -13.92 -1.78
C ILE A 25 7.36 -13.45 -0.44
N PHE A 26 6.77 -12.41 0.15
CA PHE A 26 7.22 -11.84 1.41
C PHE A 26 6.76 -12.63 2.65
N ARG A 27 5.83 -13.60 2.49
CA ARG A 27 5.42 -14.54 3.56
C ARG A 27 6.60 -15.31 4.14
N LYS A 28 7.65 -15.52 3.36
CA LYS A 28 8.80 -16.35 3.73
C LYS A 28 9.68 -15.72 4.81
N SER A 29 9.57 -14.42 5.08
CA SER A 29 10.35 -13.76 6.12
C SER A 29 9.59 -12.60 6.77
N THR A 30 9.24 -12.79 8.04
CA THR A 30 8.58 -11.78 8.90
C THR A 30 9.39 -10.47 8.96
N LEU A 31 10.73 -10.56 8.91
CA LEU A 31 11.63 -9.41 8.87
C LEU A 31 11.45 -8.58 7.60
N HIS A 32 11.27 -9.22 6.44
CA HIS A 32 11.05 -8.50 5.19
C HIS A 32 9.68 -7.81 5.16
N LEU A 33 8.64 -8.41 5.74
CA LEU A 33 7.32 -7.78 5.85
C LEU A 33 7.33 -6.55 6.77
N LEU A 34 8.03 -6.63 7.90
CA LEU A 34 8.22 -5.49 8.80
C LEU A 34 9.02 -4.37 8.13
N LEU A 35 10.09 -4.71 7.42
CA LEU A 35 10.89 -3.72 6.70
C LEU A 35 10.08 -3.04 5.59
N LEU A 36 9.27 -3.81 4.85
CA LEU A 36 8.38 -3.29 3.82
C LEU A 36 7.26 -2.40 4.41
N SER A 37 6.73 -2.77 5.58
CA SER A 37 5.78 -1.94 6.34
C SER A 37 6.40 -0.60 6.74
N ILE A 38 7.60 -0.61 7.30
CA ILE A 38 8.32 0.62 7.69
C ILE A 38 8.61 1.48 6.46
N HIS A 39 9.05 0.86 5.36
CA HIS A 39 9.32 1.57 4.11
C HIS A 39 8.06 2.20 3.53
N SER A 40 6.94 1.48 3.53
CA SER A 40 5.64 2.00 3.08
C SER A 40 5.15 3.15 3.95
N ALA A 41 5.32 3.05 5.27
CA ALA A 41 4.98 4.13 6.19
C ALA A 41 5.86 5.38 5.95
N LEU A 42 7.16 5.18 5.73
CA LEU A 42 8.09 6.27 5.44
C LEU A 42 7.77 6.97 4.12
N VAL A 43 7.42 6.21 3.07
CA VAL A 43 6.96 6.75 1.78
C VAL A 43 5.64 7.50 1.95
N GLY A 44 4.69 6.98 2.73
CA GLY A 44 3.43 7.65 3.02
C GLY A 44 3.60 8.99 3.72
N ILE A 45 4.44 9.03 4.76
CA ILE A 45 4.80 10.27 5.48
C ILE A 45 5.49 11.26 4.53
N GLY A 46 6.41 10.78 3.69
CA GLY A 46 7.09 11.61 2.69
C GLY A 46 6.15 12.25 1.68
N LEU A 47 5.16 11.49 1.18
CA LEU A 47 4.14 12.00 0.25
C LEU A 47 3.20 13.02 0.92
N ILE A 48 2.87 12.82 2.20
CA ILE A 48 2.08 13.78 2.96
C ILE A 48 2.87 15.08 3.17
N LEU A 49 4.15 15.00 3.56
CA LEU A 49 5.03 16.17 3.65
C LEU A 49 5.19 16.89 2.31
N LEU A 50 5.30 16.13 1.21
CA LEU A 50 5.38 16.69 -0.13
C LEU A 50 4.09 17.38 -0.54
N SER A 51 2.91 16.86 -0.17
CA SER A 51 1.62 17.54 -0.42
C SER A 51 1.52 18.90 0.30
N TYR A 52 2.10 19.00 1.49
CA TYR A 52 2.20 20.25 2.24
C TYR A 52 3.14 21.24 1.57
N ALA A 53 4.28 20.77 1.04
CA ALA A 53 5.22 21.61 0.31
C ALA A 53 4.70 22.05 -1.07
N VAL A 54 3.92 21.20 -1.76
CA VAL A 54 3.37 21.44 -3.11
C VAL A 54 1.98 22.08 -3.06
N GLN A 55 1.59 22.64 -1.91
CA GLN A 55 0.37 23.43 -1.72
C GLN A 55 -0.92 22.68 -2.10
N GLY A 56 -1.26 21.65 -1.32
CA GLY A 56 -2.62 21.12 -1.27
C GLY A 56 -3.00 20.17 -2.40
N SER A 57 -2.04 19.43 -2.95
CA SER A 57 -2.37 18.35 -3.89
C SER A 57 -3.09 17.21 -3.15
N GLU A 58 -4.40 17.18 -3.29
CA GLU A 58 -5.28 16.16 -2.70
C GLU A 58 -4.88 14.73 -3.13
N VAL A 59 -4.30 14.61 -4.33
CA VAL A 59 -3.78 13.35 -4.88
C VAL A 59 -2.56 12.85 -4.09
N LEU A 60 -1.65 13.75 -3.69
CA LEU A 60 -0.49 13.40 -2.87
C LEU A 60 -0.89 13.01 -1.44
N LEU A 61 -1.88 13.69 -0.86
CA LEU A 61 -2.46 13.30 0.43
C LEU A 61 -3.14 11.94 0.35
N PHE A 62 -3.89 11.68 -0.73
CA PHE A 62 -4.55 10.40 -0.95
C PHE A 62 -3.53 9.26 -1.12
N MET A 63 -2.52 9.44 -1.97
CA MET A 63 -1.43 8.46 -2.14
C MET A 63 -0.66 8.23 -0.85
N GLY A 64 -0.36 9.28 -0.08
CA GLY A 64 0.32 9.17 1.21
C GLY A 64 -0.50 8.39 2.24
N THR A 65 -1.81 8.66 2.29
CA THR A 65 -2.77 7.94 3.15
C THR A 65 -2.89 6.47 2.74
N CYS A 66 -2.99 6.18 1.44
CA CYS A 66 -2.99 4.81 0.93
C CYS A 66 -1.71 4.05 1.29
N ALA A 67 -0.54 4.70 1.17
CA ALA A 67 0.75 4.11 1.54
C ALA A 67 0.86 3.83 3.06
N LEU A 68 0.30 4.70 3.90
CA LEU A 68 0.19 4.48 5.34
C LEU A 68 -0.72 3.29 5.66
N LEU A 69 -1.92 3.24 5.08
CA LEU A 69 -2.86 2.13 5.28
C LEU A 69 -2.27 0.79 4.81
N PHE A 70 -1.54 0.80 3.70
CA PHE A 70 -0.83 -0.38 3.20
C PHE A 70 0.27 -0.84 4.18
N GLY A 71 1.04 0.10 4.75
CA GLY A 71 2.01 -0.19 5.81
C GLY A 71 1.36 -0.84 7.04
N VAL A 72 0.25 -0.27 7.54
CA VAL A 72 -0.50 -0.84 8.67
C VAL A 72 -0.98 -2.26 8.37
N PHE A 73 -1.52 -2.49 7.16
CA PHE A 73 -1.97 -3.81 6.75
C PHE A 73 -0.84 -4.84 6.72
N LEU A 74 0.33 -4.46 6.20
CA LEU A 74 1.53 -5.31 6.21
C LEU A 74 2.02 -5.60 7.64
N SER A 75 1.95 -4.62 8.54
CA SER A 75 2.32 -4.79 9.95
C SER A 75 1.41 -5.78 10.67
N VAL A 76 0.09 -5.67 10.49
CA VAL A 76 -0.90 -6.63 11.04
C VAL A 76 -0.66 -8.03 10.47
N LYS A 77 -0.39 -8.14 9.17
CA LYS A 77 -0.14 -9.42 8.51
C LYS A 77 1.20 -10.05 8.94
N ALA A 78 2.22 -9.23 9.23
CA ALA A 78 3.47 -9.70 9.83
C ALA A 78 3.27 -10.19 11.28
N PHE A 79 2.41 -9.52 12.05
CA PHE A 79 2.06 -9.94 13.41
C PHE A 79 1.31 -11.27 13.43
N MET A 80 0.31 -11.45 12.55
CA MET A 80 -0.44 -12.70 12.41
C MET A 80 0.40 -13.88 11.89
N GLN A 81 1.57 -13.61 11.29
CA GLN A 81 2.52 -14.64 10.86
C GLN A 81 3.51 -15.06 11.96
N LYS A 82 3.42 -14.47 13.15
CA LYS A 82 4.29 -14.77 14.28
C LYS A 82 3.81 -15.96 15.13
N ASP A 83 2.70 -16.59 14.72
CA ASP A 83 2.16 -17.87 15.20
C ASP A 83 2.30 -18.96 14.12
#